data_AF-A0A8S3TG78-F1
#
_entry.id   AF-A0A8S3TG78-F1
#
_cell.length_a   1.000
_cell.length_b   1.000
_cell.length_c   1.000
_cell.angle_alpha   90.00
_cell.angle_beta   90.00
_cell.angle_gamma   90.00
#
_symmetry.space_group_name_H-M   'P 1'
#
loop_
_entity.id
_entity.type
_entity.pdbx_description
1 polymer ?
#
loop_
_entity_poly.entity_id
_entity_poly.type
_entity_poly.pdbx_seq_one_letter_code
_entity_poly.pdbx_strand_id
1 'polypeptide(L)'
;MATVESICELKQLIIGIDGKVGILSNKLDNIEDRFTRIVTEIKSEVDEVKTDVTNTKLEVQKLREDHLELEKGVGHIELEINRDLKIDKEKAESFPIANAHRIPSRQTSDQIRRPAPIIVRFIHHGDKQYALSKGYNLSNKHMRIVDDLPPVMKESRHELAKLAYKIRNEEHLQTRIKVVGTRILLQTRTNSKDNWFLRREALCCLPYK
;
A
#
# COMPACT_ATOMS: atom_id res chain seq x y z
N MET A 1 -44.73 -64.73 70.81
CA MET A 1 -44.50 -63.27 70.82
C MET A 1 -43.40 -62.82 69.84
N ALA A 2 -42.34 -63.60 69.60
CA ALA A 2 -41.23 -63.22 68.70
C ALA A 2 -41.62 -62.88 67.24
N THR A 3 -42.72 -63.44 66.71
CA THR A 3 -43.13 -63.22 65.30
C THR A 3 -43.68 -61.83 65.00
N VAL A 4 -44.30 -61.16 65.98
CA VAL A 4 -44.90 -59.84 65.79
C VAL A 4 -43.84 -58.73 65.85
N GLU A 5 -42.82 -58.93 66.69
CA GLU A 5 -41.69 -58.00 66.85
C GLU A 5 -40.84 -57.94 65.57
N SER A 6 -40.49 -59.10 64.99
CA SER A 6 -39.78 -59.16 63.71
C SER A 6 -40.56 -58.55 62.55
N ILE A 7 -41.90 -58.66 62.54
CA ILE A 7 -42.75 -57.99 61.53
C ILE A 7 -42.69 -56.46 61.69
N CYS A 8 -42.60 -55.96 62.92
CA CYS A 8 -42.53 -54.52 63.18
C CYS A 8 -41.18 -53.94 62.75
N GLU A 9 -40.09 -54.65 63.01
CA GLU A 9 -38.74 -54.29 62.54
C GLU A 9 -38.65 -54.25 61.00
N LEU A 10 -39.22 -55.25 60.32
CA LEU A 10 -39.28 -55.30 58.86
C LEU A 10 -40.08 -54.12 58.29
N LYS A 11 -41.20 -53.73 58.91
CA LYS A 11 -41.98 -52.56 58.49
C LYS A 11 -41.19 -51.26 58.61
N GLN A 12 -40.45 -51.07 59.71
CA GLN A 12 -39.60 -49.89 59.89
C GLN A 12 -38.48 -49.83 58.84
N LEU A 13 -37.89 -50.98 58.51
CA LEU A 13 -36.87 -51.09 57.47
C LEU A 13 -37.43 -50.76 56.08
N ILE A 14 -38.62 -51.25 55.73
CA ILE A 14 -39.30 -50.92 54.46
C ILE A 14 -39.55 -49.41 54.35
N ILE A 15 -40.13 -48.80 55.39
CA ILE A 15 -40.37 -47.34 55.42
C ILE A 15 -39.06 -46.57 55.23
N GLY A 16 -37.97 -47.03 55.86
CA GLY A 16 -36.64 -46.44 55.69
C GLY A 16 -36.07 -46.59 54.28
N ILE A 17 -36.32 -47.73 53.61
CA ILE A 17 -35.94 -47.95 52.21
C ILE A 17 -36.73 -47.03 51.30
N ASP A 18 -38.06 -46.96 51.44
CA ASP A 18 -38.92 -46.11 50.61
C ASP A 18 -38.52 -44.64 50.71
N GLY A 19 -38.21 -44.16 51.92
CA GLY A 19 -37.69 -42.81 52.13
C GLY A 19 -36.36 -42.57 51.40
N LYS A 20 -35.42 -43.52 51.46
CA LYS A 20 -34.14 -43.42 50.73
C LYS A 20 -34.35 -43.46 49.21
N VAL A 21 -35.24 -44.32 48.72
CA VAL A 21 -35.59 -44.41 47.30
C VAL A 21 -36.19 -43.09 46.81
N GLY A 22 -37.11 -42.48 47.57
CA GLY A 22 -37.65 -41.15 47.24
C GLY A 22 -36.58 -40.07 47.17
N ILE A 23 -35.64 -40.05 48.12
CA ILE A 23 -34.50 -39.10 48.10
C ILE A 23 -33.61 -39.34 46.87
N LEU A 24 -33.33 -40.60 46.53
CA LEU A 24 -32.51 -40.94 45.35
C LEU A 24 -33.21 -40.55 44.05
N SER A 25 -34.53 -40.75 43.94
CA SER A 25 -35.32 -40.33 42.77
C SER A 25 -35.21 -38.81 42.57
N ASN A 26 -35.45 -38.01 43.61
CA ASN A 26 -35.36 -36.55 43.50
C ASN A 26 -33.95 -36.06 43.12
N LYS A 27 -32.90 -36.75 43.61
CA LYS A 27 -31.51 -36.43 43.23
C LYS A 27 -31.25 -36.76 41.76
N LEU A 28 -31.80 -37.86 41.27
CA LEU A 28 -31.68 -38.26 39.87
C LEU A 28 -32.36 -37.24 38.96
N ASP A 29 -33.60 -36.85 39.27
CA ASP A 29 -34.36 -35.86 38.49
C ASP A 29 -33.61 -34.52 38.42
N ASN A 30 -33.07 -34.03 39.54
CA ASN A 30 -32.26 -32.80 39.56
C ASN A 30 -30.97 -32.91 38.73
N ILE A 31 -30.32 -34.07 38.72
CA ILE A 31 -29.13 -34.29 37.87
C ILE A 31 -29.54 -34.26 36.39
N GLU A 32 -30.65 -34.91 36.04
CA GLU A 32 -31.17 -34.94 34.68
C GLU A 32 -31.54 -33.54 34.17
N ASP A 33 -32.20 -32.72 35.00
CA ASP A 33 -32.52 -31.33 34.68
C ASP A 33 -31.26 -30.49 34.45
N ARG A 34 -30.26 -30.63 35.33
CA ARG A 34 -28.97 -29.92 35.20
C ARG A 34 -28.23 -30.34 33.94
N PHE A 35 -28.21 -31.64 33.65
CA PHE A 35 -27.54 -32.16 32.46
C PHE A 35 -28.22 -31.65 31.19
N THR A 36 -29.56 -31.67 31.15
CA THR A 36 -30.34 -31.16 30.03
C THR A 36 -30.04 -29.68 29.78
N ARG A 37 -30.02 -28.86 30.83
CA ARG A 37 -29.70 -27.43 30.74
C ARG A 37 -28.29 -27.19 30.17
N ILE A 38 -27.28 -27.88 30.69
CA ILE A 38 -25.90 -27.76 30.21
C ILE A 38 -25.82 -28.14 28.73
N VAL A 39 -26.47 -29.24 28.33
CA VAL A 39 -26.47 -29.69 26.92
C VAL A 39 -27.13 -28.65 26.01
N THR A 40 -28.22 -28.01 26.44
CA THR A 40 -28.86 -26.96 25.65
C THR A 40 -28.01 -25.71 25.50
N GLU A 41 -27.29 -25.31 26.56
CA GLU A 41 -26.42 -24.13 26.56
C GLU A 41 -25.21 -24.34 25.64
N ILE A 42 -24.54 -25.49 25.77
CA ILE A 42 -23.42 -25.88 24.89
C ILE A 42 -23.87 -25.92 23.43
N LYS A 43 -25.07 -26.45 23.14
CA LYS A 43 -25.58 -26.46 21.76
C LYS A 43 -25.75 -25.06 21.20
N SER A 44 -26.30 -24.14 21.99
CA SER A 44 -26.47 -22.74 21.58
C SER A 44 -25.12 -22.06 21.29
N GLU A 45 -24.13 -22.24 22.16
CA GLU A 45 -22.78 -21.67 21.96
C GLU A 45 -22.11 -22.25 20.71
N VAL A 46 -22.25 -23.57 20.49
CA VAL A 46 -21.71 -24.24 19.30
C VAL A 46 -22.34 -23.68 18.02
N ASP A 47 -23.64 -23.42 18.02
CA ASP A 47 -24.33 -22.85 16.86
C ASP A 47 -23.86 -21.41 16.59
N GLU A 48 -23.68 -20.58 17.63
CA GLU A 48 -23.12 -19.22 17.50
C GLU A 48 -21.70 -19.24 16.93
N VAL A 49 -20.80 -20.04 17.51
CA VAL A 49 -19.42 -20.19 17.02
C VAL A 49 -19.39 -20.68 15.58
N LYS A 50 -20.31 -21.58 15.19
CA LYS A 50 -20.42 -22.06 13.82
C LYS A 50 -20.80 -20.94 12.85
N THR A 51 -21.72 -20.06 13.24
CA THR A 51 -22.07 -18.90 12.43
C THR A 51 -20.89 -17.94 12.27
N ASP A 52 -20.16 -17.65 13.35
CA ASP A 52 -18.96 -16.80 13.30
C ASP A 52 -17.89 -17.37 12.37
N VAL A 53 -17.60 -18.67 12.49
CA VAL A 53 -16.64 -19.36 11.62
C VAL A 53 -17.03 -19.25 10.14
N THR A 54 -18.33 -19.33 9.81
CA THR A 54 -18.78 -19.15 8.43
C THR A 54 -18.61 -17.72 7.94
N ASN A 55 -18.89 -16.72 8.77
CA ASN A 55 -18.69 -15.31 8.44
C ASN A 55 -17.22 -14.98 8.21
N THR A 56 -16.34 -15.39 9.13
CA THR A 56 -14.88 -15.20 8.98
C THR A 56 -14.35 -15.89 7.72
N LYS A 57 -14.86 -17.07 7.38
CA LYS A 57 -14.46 -17.78 6.15
C LYS A 57 -14.81 -16.98 4.88
N LEU A 58 -15.97 -16.33 4.84
CA LEU A 58 -16.37 -15.48 3.71
C LEU A 58 -15.49 -14.23 3.61
N GLU A 59 -15.15 -13.60 4.73
CA GLU A 59 -14.25 -12.43 4.75
C GLU A 59 -12.85 -12.79 4.27
N VAL A 60 -12.30 -13.92 4.73
CA VAL A 60 -10.99 -14.41 4.27
C VAL A 60 -11.00 -14.71 2.77
N GLN A 61 -12.10 -15.21 2.22
CA GLN A 61 -12.22 -15.43 0.77
C GLN A 61 -12.17 -14.10 0.00
N LYS A 62 -12.93 -13.09 0.43
CA LYS A 62 -12.91 -11.76 -0.20
C LYS A 62 -11.51 -11.14 -0.17
N LEU A 63 -10.85 -11.18 0.98
CA LEU A 63 -9.49 -10.66 1.12
C LEU A 63 -8.48 -11.36 0.19
N ARG A 64 -8.66 -12.67 -0.07
CA ARG A 64 -7.83 -13.40 -1.03
C ARG A 64 -8.07 -12.96 -2.47
N GLU A 65 -9.31 -12.69 -2.84
CA GLU A 65 -9.68 -12.17 -4.17
C GLU A 65 -9.08 -10.78 -4.39
N ASP A 66 -9.24 -9.88 -3.41
CA ASP A 66 -8.65 -8.53 -3.44
C ASP A 66 -7.11 -8.60 -3.54
N HIS A 67 -6.48 -9.51 -2.80
CA HIS A 67 -5.03 -9.70 -2.86
C HIS A 67 -4.56 -10.13 -4.25
N LEU A 68 -5.28 -11.05 -4.90
CA LEU A 68 -4.95 -11.50 -6.25
C LEU A 68 -5.09 -10.38 -7.29
N GLU A 69 -6.07 -9.50 -7.14
CA GLU A 69 -6.23 -8.34 -8.01
C GLU A 69 -5.09 -7.33 -7.83
N LEU A 70 -4.69 -7.08 -6.58
CA LEU A 70 -3.54 -6.23 -6.27
C LEU A 70 -2.24 -6.80 -6.85
N GLU A 71 -1.99 -8.11 -6.73
CA GLU A 71 -0.82 -8.76 -7.32
C GLU A 71 -0.77 -8.59 -8.85
N LYS A 72 -1.90 -8.74 -9.54
CA LYS A 72 -2.00 -8.48 -10.99
C LYS A 72 -1.70 -7.03 -11.32
N GLY A 73 -2.24 -6.08 -10.53
CA GLY A 73 -1.99 -4.65 -10.68
C GLY A 73 -0.51 -4.31 -10.53
N VAL A 74 0.16 -4.85 -9.51
CA VAL A 74 1.61 -4.68 -9.29
C VAL A 74 2.39 -5.25 -10.47
N GLY A 75 2.06 -6.47 -10.94
CA GLY A 75 2.72 -7.07 -12.10
C GLY A 75 2.59 -6.22 -13.39
N HIS A 76 1.44 -5.57 -13.60
CA HIS A 76 1.26 -4.66 -14.74
C HIS A 76 2.16 -3.42 -14.63
N ILE A 77 2.21 -2.80 -13.45
CA ILE A 77 3.08 -1.65 -13.17
C ILE A 77 4.55 -2.02 -13.36
N GLU A 78 4.97 -3.21 -12.91
CA GLU A 78 6.34 -3.69 -13.09
C GLU A 78 6.71 -3.85 -14.57
N LEU A 79 5.82 -4.41 -15.38
CA LEU A 79 6.02 -4.56 -16.82
C LEU A 79 6.08 -3.20 -17.52
N GLU A 80 5.25 -2.24 -17.13
CA GLU A 80 5.28 -0.88 -17.65
C GLU A 80 6.57 -0.15 -17.28
N ILE A 81 7.01 -0.20 -16.02
CA ILE A 81 8.28 0.42 -15.60
C ILE A 81 9.46 -0.15 -16.39
N ASN A 82 9.57 -1.47 -16.50
CA ASN A 82 10.67 -2.11 -17.20
C ASN A 82 10.65 -1.82 -18.72
N ARG A 83 9.46 -1.91 -19.35
CA ARG A 83 9.30 -1.63 -20.79
C ARG A 83 9.55 -0.16 -21.12
N ASP A 84 9.06 0.74 -20.27
CA ASP A 84 8.88 2.15 -20.63
C ASP A 84 10.01 3.03 -20.13
N LEU A 85 10.52 2.77 -18.92
CA LEU A 85 11.62 3.53 -18.36
C LEU A 85 12.97 2.89 -18.65
N LYS A 86 13.01 1.58 -18.98
CA LYS A 86 14.26 0.80 -19.13
C LYS A 86 15.20 1.03 -17.94
N ILE A 87 14.61 0.98 -16.75
CA ILE A 87 15.28 0.97 -15.46
C ILE A 87 15.16 -0.46 -14.96
N ASP A 88 16.28 -1.06 -14.58
CA ASP A 88 16.28 -2.41 -14.01
C ASP A 88 15.48 -2.43 -12.71
N LYS A 89 14.67 -3.48 -12.50
CA LYS A 89 13.79 -3.64 -11.33
C LYS A 89 14.53 -3.45 -10.01
N GLU A 90 15.66 -4.13 -9.85
CA GLU A 90 16.53 -4.02 -8.67
C GLU A 90 16.95 -2.56 -8.40
N LYS A 91 17.21 -1.80 -9.46
CA LYS A 91 17.58 -0.40 -9.35
C LYS A 91 16.39 0.49 -8.99
N ALA A 92 15.21 0.23 -9.55
CA ALA A 92 13.98 0.95 -9.22
C ALA A 92 13.58 0.76 -7.76
N GLU A 93 13.64 -0.48 -7.26
CA GLU A 93 13.35 -0.82 -5.86
C GLU A 93 14.38 -0.22 -4.89
N SER A 94 15.63 -0.05 -5.34
CA SER A 94 16.66 0.58 -4.54
C SER A 94 16.47 2.08 -4.34
N PHE A 95 15.56 2.75 -5.06
CA PHE A 95 15.42 4.21 -4.97
C PHE A 95 14.82 4.62 -3.62
N PRO A 96 15.59 5.32 -2.76
CA PRO A 96 15.05 5.84 -1.53
C PRO A 96 14.21 7.09 -1.85
N ILE A 97 12.88 6.94 -1.83
CA ILE A 97 11.91 8.02 -2.04
C ILE A 97 11.45 8.53 -0.67
N ALA A 98 11.61 9.83 -0.44
CA ALA A 98 11.16 10.46 0.81
C ALA A 98 9.65 10.65 0.81
N ASN A 99 9.08 11.04 -0.33
CA ASN A 99 7.64 11.26 -0.49
C ASN A 99 7.27 11.25 -1.98
N ALA A 100 6.06 10.81 -2.31
CA ALA A 100 5.43 10.98 -3.60
C ALA A 100 3.94 11.34 -3.40
N HIS A 101 3.51 12.47 -3.96
CA HIS A 101 2.10 12.89 -3.85
C HIS A 101 1.66 13.68 -5.08
N ARG A 102 0.34 13.75 -5.30
CA ARG A 102 -0.25 14.59 -6.35
C ARG A 102 -0.42 16.01 -5.86
N ILE A 103 -0.10 16.98 -6.71
CA ILE A 103 -0.41 18.39 -6.42
C ILE A 103 -1.93 18.56 -6.49
N PRO A 104 -2.60 19.08 -5.45
CA PRO A 104 -4.02 19.35 -5.52
C PRO A 104 -4.32 20.38 -6.62
N SER A 105 -5.19 20.03 -7.56
CA SER A 105 -5.62 20.95 -8.61
C SER A 105 -6.64 21.93 -8.02
N ARG A 106 -6.46 23.23 -8.23
CA ARG A 106 -7.53 24.23 -8.02
C ARG A 106 -8.47 24.14 -9.22
N GLN A 107 -9.45 23.23 -9.15
CA GLN A 107 -10.24 22.79 -10.30
C GLN A 107 -11.14 23.90 -10.87
N THR A 108 -10.94 24.22 -12.14
CA THR A 108 -11.96 24.73 -13.07
C THR A 108 -12.38 23.60 -14.02
N SER A 109 -13.59 23.66 -14.58
CA SER A 109 -14.24 22.57 -15.33
C SER A 109 -13.41 21.94 -16.47
N ASP A 110 -12.50 22.69 -17.10
CA ASP A 110 -11.60 22.19 -18.15
C ASP A 110 -10.42 21.35 -17.63
N GLN A 111 -10.07 21.48 -16.34
CA GLN A 111 -8.96 20.73 -15.72
C GLN A 111 -9.30 19.27 -15.39
N ILE A 112 -10.59 18.88 -15.46
CA ILE A 112 -11.04 17.51 -15.16
C ILE A 112 -10.45 16.49 -16.15
N ARG A 113 -10.04 16.92 -17.36
CA ARG A 113 -9.56 16.03 -18.41
C ARG A 113 -8.10 15.61 -18.28
N ARG A 114 -7.29 16.22 -17.41
CA ARG A 114 -5.87 15.87 -17.25
C ARG A 114 -5.55 15.47 -15.81
N PRO A 115 -4.86 14.33 -15.59
CA PRO A 115 -4.48 13.91 -14.26
C PRO A 115 -3.53 14.95 -13.62
N ALA A 116 -3.74 15.23 -12.34
CA ALA A 116 -2.88 16.16 -11.60
C ALA A 116 -1.42 15.65 -11.57
N PRO A 117 -0.41 16.53 -11.71
CA PRO A 117 1.00 16.15 -11.66
C PRO A 117 1.37 15.48 -10.34
N ILE A 118 2.28 14.50 -10.41
CA ILE A 118 2.88 13.85 -9.25
C ILE A 118 4.23 14.50 -8.97
N ILE A 119 4.46 14.94 -7.73
CA ILE A 119 5.78 15.34 -7.24
C ILE A 119 6.40 14.16 -6.51
N VAL A 120 7.61 13.79 -6.91
CA VAL A 120 8.41 12.76 -6.24
C VAL A 120 9.65 13.44 -5.64
N ARG A 121 9.83 13.26 -4.32
CA ARG A 121 11.00 13.74 -3.59
C ARG A 121 11.95 12.56 -3.36
N PHE A 122 13.09 12.58 -4.05
CA PHE A 122 14.17 11.62 -3.85
C PHE A 122 15.01 12.00 -2.62
N ILE A 123 15.50 11.00 -1.88
CA ILE A 123 16.45 11.22 -0.78
C ILE A 123 17.81 11.60 -1.34
N HIS A 124 18.27 10.91 -2.40
CA HIS A 124 19.54 11.22 -3.06
C HIS A 124 19.35 11.92 -4.41
N HIS A 125 20.16 12.94 -4.65
CA HIS A 125 20.16 13.66 -5.92
C HIS A 125 20.61 12.78 -7.10
N GLY A 126 21.45 11.77 -6.87
CA GLY A 126 21.90 10.83 -7.90
C GLY A 126 20.75 10.05 -8.52
N ASP A 127 19.84 9.52 -7.70
CA ASP A 127 18.69 8.74 -8.15
C ASP A 127 17.69 9.60 -8.93
N LYS A 128 17.47 10.83 -8.46
CA LYS A 128 16.70 11.84 -9.19
C LYS A 128 17.27 12.07 -10.60
N GLN A 129 18.59 12.29 -10.71
CA GLN A 129 19.24 12.52 -12.01
C GLN A 129 19.17 11.28 -12.91
N TYR A 130 19.28 10.09 -12.34
CA TYR A 130 19.13 8.85 -13.07
C TYR A 130 17.71 8.69 -13.64
N ALA A 131 16.67 8.91 -12.82
CA ALA A 131 15.28 8.89 -13.26
C ALA A 131 15.00 9.92 -14.38
N LEU A 132 15.50 11.15 -14.23
CA LEU A 132 15.40 12.19 -15.27
C LEU A 132 16.11 11.80 -16.57
N SER A 133 17.27 11.14 -16.45
CA SER A 133 18.02 10.67 -17.62
C SER A 133 17.28 9.59 -18.41
N LYS A 134 16.34 8.88 -17.79
CA LYS A 134 15.53 7.83 -18.41
C LYS A 134 14.18 8.35 -18.91
N GLY A 135 13.79 9.57 -18.51
CA GLY A 135 12.54 10.20 -18.91
C GLY A 135 12.36 10.38 -20.42
N TYR A 136 13.44 10.39 -21.22
CA TYR A 136 13.32 10.42 -22.68
C TYR A 136 12.66 9.16 -23.25
N ASN A 137 12.75 8.01 -22.57
CA ASN A 137 12.09 6.77 -23.02
C ASN A 137 10.56 6.91 -22.97
N LEU A 138 10.04 7.89 -22.21
CA LEU A 138 8.62 8.20 -22.12
C LEU A 138 8.14 9.22 -23.16
N SER A 139 9.02 9.72 -24.05
CA SER A 139 8.68 10.82 -24.97
C SER A 139 7.51 10.53 -25.90
N ASN A 140 7.31 9.25 -26.26
CA ASN A 140 6.24 8.79 -27.14
C ASN A 140 4.96 8.45 -26.36
N LYS A 141 4.96 8.66 -25.04
CA LYS A 141 3.83 8.41 -24.15
C LYS A 141 3.22 9.75 -23.73
N HIS A 142 1.96 9.74 -23.31
CA HIS A 142 1.27 10.92 -22.75
C HIS A 142 1.77 11.28 -21.33
N MET A 143 3.05 11.05 -21.03
CA MET A 143 3.68 11.27 -19.74
C MET A 143 5.06 11.91 -19.93
N ARG A 144 5.42 12.85 -19.06
CA ARG A 144 6.72 13.51 -19.08
C ARG A 144 7.26 13.66 -17.67
N ILE A 145 8.52 13.31 -17.48
CA ILE A 145 9.26 13.57 -16.24
C ILE A 145 10.03 14.88 -16.44
N VAL A 146 9.84 15.82 -15.52
CA VAL A 146 10.50 17.14 -15.55
C VAL A 146 11.01 17.48 -14.15
N ASP A 147 12.16 18.14 -14.09
CA ASP A 147 12.64 18.77 -12.86
C ASP A 147 11.65 19.82 -12.34
N ASP A 148 11.28 19.72 -11.07
CA ASP A 148 10.60 20.81 -10.38
C ASP A 148 11.62 21.84 -9.89
N LEU A 149 11.63 22.99 -10.56
CA LEU A 149 12.54 24.10 -10.29
C LEU A 149 11.76 25.31 -9.73
N PRO A 150 12.40 26.13 -8.87
CA PRO A 150 11.84 27.43 -8.48
C PRO A 150 11.52 28.32 -9.70
N PRO A 151 10.55 29.27 -9.59
CA PRO A 151 10.15 30.14 -10.70
C PRO A 151 11.32 30.86 -11.39
N VAL A 152 12.23 31.46 -10.62
CA VAL A 152 13.41 32.18 -11.13
C VAL A 152 14.33 31.25 -11.96
N MET A 153 14.47 29.99 -11.52
CA MET A 153 15.23 28.98 -12.25
C MET A 153 14.51 28.51 -13.51
N LYS A 154 13.16 28.42 -13.47
CA LYS A 154 12.34 28.09 -14.65
C LYS A 154 12.50 29.16 -15.74
N GLU A 155 12.50 30.43 -15.37
CA GLU A 155 12.73 31.56 -16.29
C GLU A 155 14.15 31.52 -16.88
N SER A 156 15.17 31.39 -16.03
CA SER A 156 16.56 31.29 -16.49
C SER A 156 16.78 30.10 -17.42
N ARG A 157 16.15 28.96 -17.13
CA ARG A 157 16.15 27.77 -18.00
C ARG A 157 15.47 28.06 -19.34
N HIS A 158 14.38 28.80 -19.35
CA HIS A 158 13.65 29.17 -20.56
C HIS A 158 14.49 30.06 -21.47
N GLU A 159 15.18 31.05 -20.91
CA GLU A 159 16.09 31.92 -21.67
C GLU A 159 17.28 31.14 -22.26
N LEU A 160 17.90 30.26 -21.47
CA LEU A 160 18.95 29.37 -21.98
C LEU A 160 18.43 28.41 -23.07
N ALA A 161 17.17 27.99 -22.99
CA ALA A 161 16.56 27.15 -24.02
C ALA A 161 16.36 27.88 -25.35
N LYS A 162 15.98 29.17 -25.32
CA LYS A 162 15.93 30.02 -26.53
C LYS A 162 17.30 30.12 -27.19
N LEU A 163 18.35 30.35 -26.41
CA LEU A 163 19.72 30.41 -26.92
C LEU A 163 20.18 29.05 -27.46
N ALA A 164 19.88 27.96 -26.76
CA ALA A 164 20.20 26.62 -27.20
C ALA A 164 19.54 26.28 -28.55
N TYR A 165 18.33 26.79 -28.79
CA TYR A 165 17.64 26.64 -30.07
C TYR A 165 18.34 27.38 -31.20
N LYS A 166 18.75 28.65 -30.98
CA LYS A 166 19.52 29.43 -31.95
C LYS A 166 20.83 28.73 -32.32
N ILE A 167 21.60 28.29 -31.32
CA ILE A 167 22.87 27.56 -31.53
C ILE A 167 22.68 26.29 -32.36
N ARG A 168 21.60 25.51 -32.12
CA ARG A 168 21.31 24.32 -32.92
C ARG A 168 20.98 24.64 -34.38
N ASN A 169 20.32 25.77 -34.63
CA ASN A 169 19.91 26.19 -35.96
C ASN A 169 21.04 26.86 -36.74
N GLU A 170 21.84 27.70 -36.09
CA GLU A 170 22.87 28.54 -36.71
C GLU A 170 24.23 27.83 -36.78
N GLU A 171 24.65 27.21 -35.67
CA GLU A 171 25.98 26.58 -35.55
C GLU A 171 25.93 25.05 -35.77
N HIS A 172 24.74 24.47 -35.89
CA HIS A 172 24.51 23.01 -35.99
C HIS A 172 25.17 22.20 -34.86
N LEU A 173 25.38 22.82 -33.70
CA LEU A 173 25.96 22.16 -32.53
C LEU A 173 24.89 21.50 -31.67
N GLN A 174 25.24 20.40 -31.03
CA GLN A 174 24.36 19.78 -30.04
C GLN A 174 24.41 20.57 -28.74
N THR A 175 23.25 20.80 -28.13
CA THR A 175 23.11 21.58 -26.91
C THR A 175 22.48 20.77 -25.78
N ARG A 176 22.92 21.02 -24.55
CA ARG A 176 22.32 20.46 -23.32
C ARG A 176 22.24 21.54 -22.25
N ILE A 177 21.13 21.53 -21.52
CA ILE A 177 20.97 22.35 -20.31
C ILE A 177 21.08 21.43 -19.10
N LYS A 178 21.98 21.76 -18.17
CA LYS A 178 22.20 21.00 -16.94
C LYS A 178 21.97 21.90 -15.73
N VAL A 179 21.25 21.41 -14.73
CA VAL A 179 21.07 22.09 -13.45
C VAL A 179 22.09 21.51 -12.47
N VAL A 180 22.86 22.39 -11.81
CA VAL A 180 23.87 22.03 -10.82
C VAL A 180 23.70 22.94 -9.60
N GLY A 181 22.99 22.46 -8.58
CA GLY A 181 22.63 23.27 -7.41
C GLY A 181 21.78 24.48 -7.83
N THR A 182 22.26 25.69 -7.53
CA THR A 182 21.60 26.98 -7.87
C THR A 182 21.99 27.51 -9.25
N ARG A 183 22.72 26.72 -10.05
CA ARG A 183 23.25 27.13 -11.35
C ARG A 183 22.61 26.35 -12.48
N ILE A 184 22.38 27.04 -13.59
CA ILE A 184 21.91 26.43 -14.84
C ILE A 184 22.97 26.65 -15.90
N LEU A 185 23.47 25.55 -16.46
CA LEU A 185 24.57 25.53 -17.41
C LEU A 185 24.06 25.15 -18.79
N LEU A 186 24.36 25.97 -19.79
CA LEU A 186 24.21 25.64 -21.21
C LEU A 186 25.55 25.14 -21.73
N GLN A 187 25.56 23.87 -22.18
CA GLN A 187 26.73 23.22 -22.75
C GLN A 187 26.50 22.90 -24.22
N THR A 188 27.55 22.97 -25.01
CA THR A 188 27.56 22.56 -26.43
C THR A 188 28.58 21.49 -26.70
N ARG A 189 28.34 20.69 -27.73
CA ARG A 189 29.34 19.81 -28.34
C ARG A 189 29.16 19.76 -29.85
N THR A 190 30.26 19.53 -30.55
CA THR A 190 30.32 19.35 -32.01
C THR A 190 29.81 17.96 -32.39
N ASN A 191 30.45 16.90 -31.88
CA ASN A 191 30.04 15.52 -32.13
C ASN A 191 29.65 14.79 -30.85
N SER A 192 28.99 13.65 -31.01
CA SER A 192 28.56 12.79 -29.89
C SER A 192 29.71 12.26 -29.03
N LYS A 193 30.92 12.20 -29.59
CA LYS A 193 32.15 11.73 -28.92
C LYS A 193 32.92 12.85 -28.21
N ASP A 194 32.59 14.11 -28.48
CA ASP A 194 33.32 15.24 -27.93
C ASP A 194 32.85 15.58 -26.51
N ASN A 195 33.75 16.21 -25.75
CA ASN A 195 33.45 16.71 -24.43
C ASN A 195 32.43 17.87 -24.51
N TRP A 196 31.61 17.99 -23.47
CA TRP A 196 30.66 19.08 -23.34
C TRP A 196 31.38 20.36 -22.90
N PHE A 197 31.34 21.39 -23.74
CA PHE A 197 31.93 22.71 -23.45
C PHE A 197 30.88 23.65 -22.87
N LEU A 198 31.23 24.39 -21.82
CA LEU A 198 30.36 25.41 -21.24
C LEU A 198 30.27 26.61 -22.20
N ARG A 199 29.04 27.03 -22.54
CA ARG A 199 28.79 28.25 -23.34
C ARG A 199 28.24 29.39 -22.50
N ARG A 200 27.32 29.09 -21.60
CA ARG A 200 26.69 30.09 -20.75
C ARG A 200 26.29 29.48 -19.42
N GLU A 201 26.40 30.28 -18.38
CA GLU A 201 25.98 29.96 -17.02
C GLU A 201 24.98 31.03 -16.56
N ALA A 202 23.90 30.59 -15.93
CA ALA A 202 22.95 31.45 -15.25
C ALA A 202 22.96 31.10 -13.75
N LEU A 203 23.35 32.06 -12.93
CA LEU A 203 23.30 31.95 -11.48
C LEU A 203 21.92 32.43 -11.02
N CYS A 204 21.12 31.54 -10.46
CA CYS A 204 19.71 31.86 -10.20
C CYS A 204 19.45 32.45 -8.82
N CYS A 205 20.42 32.41 -7.90
CA CYS A 205 20.40 33.08 -6.61
C CYS A 205 21.83 33.37 -6.14
N LEU A 206 22.06 34.53 -5.51
CA LEU A 206 23.24 34.74 -4.65
C LEU A 206 23.20 33.73 -3.49
N PRO A 207 24.36 33.30 -2.95
CA PRO A 207 24.35 32.44 -1.77
C PRO A 207 23.51 33.10 -0.68
N TYR A 208 22.56 32.35 -0.10
CA TYR A 208 21.91 32.74 1.15
C TYR A 208 23.05 33.06 2.13
N LYS A 209 23.10 34.31 2.60
CA LYS A 209 23.93 34.72 3.74
C LYS A 209 23.41 34.07 5.00
#